data_AF-A0A524GP53-F1
#
_entry.id   AF-A0A524GP53-F1
#
_cell.length_a   1.000
_cell.length_b   1.000
_cell.length_c   1.000
_cell.angle_alpha   90.00
_cell.angle_beta   90.00
_cell.angle_gamma   90.00
#
_symmetry.space_group_name_H-M   'P 1'
#
loop_
_entity.id
_entity.type
_entity.pdbx_description
1 polymer ?
#
loop_
_entity_poly.entity_id
_entity_poly.type
_entity_poly.pdbx_seq_one_letter_code
_entity_poly.pdbx_strand_id
1 'polypeptide(L)'
;ELKLAAWIIVWCGLLDVMDGVTARLLKATSNFGAEFDSMADLVAFGVAPAVLVLNAGLVFGGVEYDTDQFWLLLVAVAVFVLAGAMRLARFNLASSETTKGWFVGIPITAAGGGLVSSIVLVLIYHREIAESLPLHLYFPVLMFVLAMLMVSRIRFPKATRRDSNFINAFQVIAISGIFYCGITRSYPEYLLGMGLFLMIAGIIAGRITRDK
;
A
#
# COMPACT_ATOMS: atom_id res chain seq x y z
N GLU A 1 -9.52 17.45 7.60
CA GLU A 1 -10.08 16.14 7.23
C GLU A 1 -9.12 15.23 6.46
N LEU A 2 -8.73 15.51 5.20
CA LEU A 2 -7.91 14.58 4.38
C LEU A 2 -6.58 14.16 5.02
N LYS A 3 -5.90 15.10 5.70
CA LYS A 3 -4.66 14.81 6.44
C LYS A 3 -4.85 13.73 7.50
N LEU A 4 -5.94 13.81 8.26
CA LEU A 4 -6.24 12.85 9.32
C LEU A 4 -6.64 11.49 8.71
N ALA A 5 -7.45 11.50 7.65
CA ALA A 5 -7.83 10.29 6.93
C ALA A 5 -6.60 9.52 6.42
N ALA A 6 -5.63 10.22 5.82
CA ALA A 6 -4.40 9.59 5.35
C ALA A 6 -3.57 8.98 6.50
N TRP A 7 -3.45 9.68 7.64
CA TRP A 7 -2.79 9.13 8.83
C TRP A 7 -3.52 7.93 9.43
N ILE A 8 -4.85 7.92 9.41
CA ILE A 8 -5.65 6.79 9.89
C ILE A 8 -5.38 5.55 9.03
N ILE A 9 -5.26 5.70 7.71
CA ILE A 9 -4.91 4.58 6.83
C ILE A 9 -3.51 4.03 7.16
N VAL A 10 -2.53 4.92 7.44
CA VAL A 10 -1.21 4.49 7.92
C VAL A 10 -1.33 3.71 9.24
N TRP A 11 -2.19 4.16 10.15
CA TRP A 11 -2.47 3.46 11.40
C TRP A 11 -3.14 2.11 11.20
N CYS A 12 -4.03 1.95 10.23
CA CYS A 12 -4.57 0.64 9.86
C CYS A 12 -3.45 -0.35 9.56
N GLY A 13 -2.39 0.07 8.84
CA GLY A 13 -1.22 -0.75 8.58
C GLY A 13 -0.45 -1.17 9.83
N LEU A 14 -0.41 -0.32 10.86
CA LEU A 14 0.20 -0.67 12.14
C LEU A 14 -0.64 -1.69 12.91
N LEU A 15 -1.97 -1.52 12.87
CA LEU A 15 -2.92 -2.41 13.55
C LEU A 15 -2.99 -3.80 12.90
N ASP A 16 -2.90 -3.88 11.58
CA ASP A 16 -2.78 -5.13 10.79
C ASP A 16 -1.51 -5.94 11.14
N VAL A 17 -0.43 -5.26 11.55
CA VAL A 17 0.74 -5.99 12.07
C VAL A 17 0.45 -6.53 13.48
N MET A 18 -0.31 -5.79 14.28
CA MET A 18 -0.60 -6.14 15.67
C MET A 18 -1.62 -7.27 15.80
N ASP A 19 -2.68 -7.30 14.98
CA ASP A 19 -3.67 -8.38 15.02
C ASP A 19 -3.07 -9.73 14.59
N GLY A 20 -2.23 -9.75 13.55
CA GLY A 20 -1.54 -10.94 13.09
C GLY A 20 -0.52 -11.45 14.12
N VAL A 21 0.14 -10.56 14.86
CA VAL A 21 0.98 -10.95 16.00
C VAL A 21 0.12 -11.53 17.13
N THR A 22 -0.99 -10.87 17.47
CA THR A 22 -1.87 -11.27 18.58
C THR A 22 -2.53 -12.62 18.31
N ALA A 23 -3.02 -12.86 17.10
CA ALA A 23 -3.62 -14.14 16.69
C ALA A 23 -2.61 -15.30 16.81
N ARG A 24 -1.34 -15.07 16.43
CA ARG A 24 -0.27 -16.06 16.57
C ARG A 24 0.10 -16.32 18.04
N LEU A 25 0.18 -15.28 18.86
CA LEU A 25 0.50 -15.40 20.29
C LEU A 25 -0.59 -16.18 21.04
N LEU A 26 -1.85 -15.93 20.73
CA LEU A 26 -3.00 -16.61 21.34
C LEU A 26 -3.31 -17.99 20.73
N LYS A 27 -2.54 -18.42 19.72
CA LYS A 27 -2.79 -19.64 18.92
C LYS A 27 -4.24 -19.71 18.39
N ALA A 28 -4.84 -18.56 18.10
CA ALA A 28 -6.23 -18.39 17.72
C ALA A 28 -6.37 -18.12 16.21
N THR A 29 -5.62 -18.85 15.38
CA THR A 29 -5.67 -18.74 13.92
C THR A 29 -6.78 -19.65 13.36
N SER A 30 -7.67 -19.10 12.52
CA SER A 30 -8.73 -19.87 11.85
C SER A 30 -8.84 -19.47 10.38
N ASN A 31 -9.37 -20.36 9.53
CA ASN A 31 -9.61 -20.08 8.11
C ASN A 31 -10.59 -18.90 7.93
N PHE A 32 -11.63 -18.85 8.77
CA PHE A 32 -12.56 -17.72 8.77
C PHE A 32 -11.86 -16.40 9.12
N GLY A 33 -10.98 -16.41 10.13
CA GLY A 33 -10.21 -15.25 10.51
C GLY A 33 -9.30 -14.74 9.39
N ALA A 34 -8.66 -15.65 8.63
CA ALA A 34 -7.82 -15.27 7.49
C ALA A 34 -8.62 -14.62 6.34
N GLU A 35 -9.83 -15.11 6.05
CA GLU A 35 -10.70 -14.49 5.06
C GLU A 35 -11.26 -13.15 5.55
N PHE A 36 -11.60 -13.05 6.84
CA PHE A 36 -12.07 -11.80 7.45
C PHE A 36 -10.99 -10.71 7.46
N ASP A 37 -9.76 -11.09 7.78
CA ASP A 37 -8.55 -10.26 7.68
C ASP A 37 -8.38 -9.72 6.25
N SER A 38 -8.51 -10.60 5.24
CA SER A 38 -8.46 -10.20 3.83
C SER A 38 -9.55 -9.20 3.43
N MET A 39 -10.77 -9.33 3.97
CA MET A 39 -11.83 -8.35 3.72
C MET A 39 -11.54 -7.00 4.40
N ALA A 40 -11.00 -7.03 5.62
CA ALA A 40 -10.58 -5.82 6.33
C ALA A 40 -9.44 -5.11 5.58
N ASP A 41 -8.47 -5.87 5.08
CA ASP A 41 -7.37 -5.42 4.21
C ASP A 41 -7.88 -4.70 2.96
N LEU A 42 -8.89 -5.26 2.30
CA LEU A 42 -9.48 -4.66 1.10
C LEU A 42 -10.11 -3.29 1.41
N VAL A 43 -10.79 -3.16 2.55
CA VAL A 43 -11.42 -1.89 2.93
C VAL A 43 -10.35 -0.89 3.37
N ALA A 44 -9.42 -1.29 4.23
CA ALA A 44 -8.40 -0.43 4.81
C ALA A 44 -7.37 0.06 3.78
N PHE A 45 -6.96 -0.80 2.84
CA PHE A 45 -5.88 -0.50 1.89
C PHE A 45 -6.32 -0.48 0.42
N GLY A 46 -7.53 -0.92 0.10
CA GLY A 46 -8.13 -0.75 -1.22
C GLY A 46 -9.06 0.46 -1.25
N VAL A 47 -10.16 0.37 -0.49
CA VAL A 47 -11.26 1.34 -0.55
C VAL A 47 -10.88 2.67 0.09
N ALA A 48 -10.32 2.68 1.31
CA ALA A 48 -10.01 3.93 1.99
C ALA A 48 -8.97 4.79 1.22
N PRO A 49 -7.88 4.25 0.66
CA PRO A 49 -6.96 5.01 -0.20
C PRO A 49 -7.61 5.48 -1.50
N ALA A 50 -8.49 4.67 -2.10
CA ALA A 50 -9.26 5.06 -3.29
C ALA A 50 -10.14 6.30 -3.02
N VAL A 51 -10.88 6.29 -1.91
CA VAL A 51 -11.70 7.42 -1.47
C VAL A 51 -10.83 8.63 -1.11
N LEU A 52 -9.69 8.41 -0.44
CA LEU A 52 -8.74 9.48 -0.12
C LEU A 52 -8.24 10.20 -1.39
N VAL A 53 -7.84 9.45 -2.41
CA VAL A 53 -7.35 10.01 -3.68
C VAL A 53 -8.47 10.71 -4.46
N LEU A 54 -9.67 10.13 -4.48
CA LEU A 54 -10.82 10.78 -5.11
C LEU A 54 -11.11 12.15 -4.48
N ASN A 55 -11.14 12.22 -3.15
CA ASN A 55 -11.35 13.50 -2.46
C ASN A 55 -10.15 14.44 -2.58
N ALA A 56 -8.91 13.94 -2.59
CA ALA A 56 -7.73 14.75 -2.84
C ALA A 56 -7.78 15.40 -4.24
N GLY A 57 -8.19 14.63 -5.25
CA GLY A 57 -8.43 15.10 -6.61
C GLY A 57 -9.44 16.25 -6.67
N LEU A 58 -10.55 16.11 -5.95
CA LEU A 58 -11.63 17.11 -5.90
C LEU A 58 -11.25 18.37 -5.10
N VAL A 59 -10.49 18.23 -4.01
CA VAL A 59 -10.20 19.35 -3.09
C VAL A 59 -9.02 20.20 -3.57
N PHE A 60 -7.95 19.56 -4.05
CA PHE A 60 -6.73 20.28 -4.45
C PHE A 60 -6.10 19.75 -5.74
N GLY A 61 -6.67 18.70 -6.34
CA GLY A 61 -6.16 18.13 -7.59
C GLY A 61 -6.68 18.80 -8.86
N GLY A 62 -7.59 19.78 -8.73
CA GLY A 62 -8.19 20.49 -9.85
C GLY A 62 -9.23 19.68 -10.63
N VAL A 63 -9.77 18.61 -10.02
CA VAL A 63 -10.82 17.79 -10.63
C VAL A 63 -12.18 18.33 -10.20
N GLU A 64 -13.05 18.59 -11.17
CA GLU A 64 -14.43 19.04 -10.92
C GLU A 64 -15.43 17.93 -11.21
N TYR A 65 -16.56 17.93 -10.48
CA TYR A 65 -17.63 16.95 -10.71
C TYR A 65 -18.16 17.01 -12.14
N ASP A 66 -18.53 15.84 -12.66
CA ASP A 66 -19.11 15.68 -14.01
C ASP A 66 -18.21 16.12 -15.18
N THR A 67 -16.90 16.15 -14.96
CA THR A 67 -15.89 16.33 -16.01
C THR A 67 -15.30 15.00 -16.46
N ASP A 68 -14.72 14.94 -17.67
CA ASP A 68 -13.99 13.76 -18.15
C ASP A 68 -12.87 13.33 -17.19
N GLN A 69 -12.24 14.31 -16.53
CA GLN A 69 -11.19 14.08 -15.53
C GLN A 69 -11.73 13.38 -14.28
N PHE A 70 -12.94 13.74 -13.84
CA PHE A 70 -13.61 13.08 -12.73
C PHE A 70 -13.94 11.63 -13.06
N TRP A 71 -14.53 11.37 -14.24
CA TRP A 71 -14.84 10.02 -14.68
C TRP A 71 -13.58 9.16 -14.82
N LEU A 72 -12.50 9.74 -15.36
CA LEU A 72 -11.19 9.06 -15.46
C LEU A 72 -10.65 8.70 -14.07
N LEU A 73 -10.68 9.65 -13.12
CA LEU A 73 -10.23 9.41 -11.75
C LEU A 73 -11.09 8.34 -11.07
N LEU A 74 -12.41 8.41 -11.23
CA LEU A 74 -13.36 7.45 -10.67
C LEU A 74 -13.08 6.02 -11.18
N VAL A 75 -12.86 5.87 -12.49
CA VAL A 75 -12.49 4.59 -13.09
C VAL A 75 -11.15 4.10 -12.55
N ALA A 76 -10.14 4.98 -12.45
CA ALA A 76 -8.82 4.60 -11.97
C ALA A 76 -8.85 4.10 -10.51
N VAL A 77 -9.58 4.79 -9.62
CA VAL A 77 -9.72 4.35 -8.22
C VAL A 77 -10.55 3.07 -8.10
N ALA A 78 -11.57 2.87 -8.94
CA ALA A 78 -12.35 1.64 -8.99
C ALA A 78 -11.51 0.44 -9.45
N VAL A 79 -10.70 0.62 -10.51
CA VAL A 79 -9.76 -0.39 -11.01
C VAL A 79 -8.73 -0.75 -9.94
N PHE A 80 -8.24 0.21 -9.17
CA PHE A 80 -7.34 -0.05 -8.04
C PHE A 80 -7.97 -0.96 -6.98
N VAL A 81 -9.22 -0.68 -6.58
CA VAL A 81 -9.95 -1.52 -5.60
C VAL A 81 -10.17 -2.94 -6.15
N LEU A 82 -10.62 -3.07 -7.40
CA LEU A 82 -10.85 -4.37 -8.04
C LEU A 82 -9.55 -5.17 -8.19
N ALA A 83 -8.45 -4.51 -8.56
CA ALA A 83 -7.12 -5.11 -8.61
C ALA A 83 -6.66 -5.61 -7.24
N GLY A 84 -6.91 -4.82 -6.19
CA GLY A 84 -6.66 -5.21 -4.80
C GLY A 84 -7.45 -6.46 -4.40
N ALA A 85 -8.74 -6.50 -4.71
CA ALA A 85 -9.60 -7.65 -4.44
C ALA A 85 -9.13 -8.91 -5.18
N MET A 86 -8.82 -8.81 -6.49
CA MET A 86 -8.28 -9.93 -7.26
C MET A 86 -6.94 -10.43 -6.71
N ARG A 87 -6.07 -9.52 -6.25
CA ARG A 87 -4.78 -9.86 -5.64
C ARG A 87 -4.97 -10.64 -4.33
N LEU A 88 -5.88 -10.19 -3.47
CA LEU A 88 -6.21 -10.88 -2.20
C LEU A 88 -6.81 -12.26 -2.45
N ALA A 89 -7.78 -12.37 -3.37
CA ALA A 89 -8.37 -13.66 -3.75
C ALA A 89 -7.32 -14.66 -4.27
N ARG A 90 -6.39 -14.20 -5.13
CA ARG A 90 -5.27 -15.03 -5.60
C ARG A 90 -4.33 -15.44 -4.47
N PHE A 91 -4.07 -14.55 -3.51
CA PHE A 91 -3.21 -14.84 -2.37
C PHE A 91 -3.85 -15.90 -1.45
N ASN A 92 -5.14 -15.79 -1.17
CA ASN A 92 -5.86 -16.75 -0.32
C ASN A 92 -5.89 -18.14 -0.98
N LEU A 93 -6.14 -18.22 -2.28
CA LEU A 93 -6.08 -19.49 -3.02
C LEU A 93 -4.66 -20.08 -3.09
N ALA A 94 -3.64 -19.25 -3.35
CA ALA A 94 -2.25 -19.71 -3.46
C ALA A 94 -1.62 -20.07 -2.10
N SER A 95 -2.18 -19.62 -0.98
CA SER A 95 -1.71 -19.99 0.35
C SER A 95 -1.79 -21.50 0.64
N SER A 96 -2.59 -22.24 -0.16
CA SER A 96 -2.66 -23.70 -0.15
C SER A 96 -1.45 -24.40 -0.82
N GLU A 97 -0.72 -23.71 -1.70
CA GLU A 97 0.45 -24.25 -2.42
C GLU A 97 1.73 -23.48 -2.03
N THR A 98 2.51 -24.09 -1.16
CA THR A 98 3.63 -23.47 -0.45
C THR A 98 4.84 -23.12 -1.33
N THR A 99 4.91 -21.89 -1.86
CA THR A 99 6.21 -21.30 -2.26
C THR A 99 6.76 -20.44 -1.13
N LYS A 100 7.64 -21.01 -0.30
CA LYS A 100 8.26 -20.34 0.85
C LYS A 100 9.02 -19.07 0.41
N GLY A 101 8.68 -17.91 0.98
CA GLY A 101 9.52 -16.70 0.99
C GLY A 101 9.21 -15.58 -0.01
N TRP A 102 8.26 -15.77 -0.93
CA TRP A 102 7.95 -14.80 -1.99
C TRP A 102 6.45 -14.55 -2.12
N PHE A 103 6.05 -13.28 -2.21
CA PHE A 103 4.73 -12.88 -2.68
C PHE A 103 4.73 -12.73 -4.20
N VAL A 104 3.57 -12.85 -4.84
CA VAL A 104 3.39 -12.51 -6.26
C VAL A 104 2.51 -11.26 -6.32
N GLY A 105 3.03 -10.19 -6.91
CA GLY A 105 2.42 -8.85 -6.94
C GLY A 105 2.78 -8.00 -5.72
N ILE A 106 2.60 -6.68 -5.83
CA ILE A 106 2.79 -5.74 -4.70
C ILE A 106 1.71 -5.98 -3.64
N PRO A 107 2.06 -5.94 -2.34
CA PRO A 107 1.07 -5.97 -1.27
C PRO A 107 0.09 -4.80 -1.30
N ILE A 108 -1.21 -5.07 -1.11
CA ILE A 108 -2.25 -4.03 -1.07
C ILE A 108 -1.97 -3.04 0.07
N THR A 109 -1.47 -3.53 1.22
CA THR A 109 -0.97 -2.74 2.35
C THR A 109 0.12 -1.76 1.94
N ALA A 110 1.10 -2.20 1.14
CA ALA A 110 2.18 -1.36 0.64
C ALA A 110 1.69 -0.34 -0.41
N ALA A 111 0.80 -0.76 -1.31
CA ALA A 111 0.26 0.11 -2.36
C ALA A 111 -0.64 1.21 -1.77
N GLY A 112 -1.67 0.81 -1.01
CA GLY A 112 -2.66 1.72 -0.45
C GLY A 112 -2.21 2.41 0.83
N GLY A 113 -1.75 1.63 1.82
CA GLY A 113 -1.35 2.16 3.13
C GLY A 113 0.01 2.85 3.11
N GLY A 114 0.97 2.29 2.38
CA GLY A 114 2.31 2.85 2.23
C GLY A 114 2.33 4.00 1.23
N LEU A 115 2.17 3.69 -0.06
CA LEU A 115 2.43 4.66 -1.14
C LEU A 115 1.34 5.70 -1.28
N VAL A 116 0.08 5.30 -1.49
CA VAL A 116 -1.01 6.25 -1.75
C VAL A 116 -1.19 7.23 -0.58
N SER A 117 -1.30 6.73 0.64
CA SER A 117 -1.44 7.59 1.83
C SER A 117 -0.25 8.52 2.04
N SER A 118 0.99 8.04 1.83
CA SER A 118 2.18 8.88 1.99
C SER A 118 2.30 9.94 0.90
N ILE A 119 1.95 9.63 -0.35
CA ILE A 119 1.92 10.61 -1.45
C ILE A 119 0.93 11.73 -1.12
N VAL A 120 -0.30 11.39 -0.71
CA VAL A 120 -1.31 12.39 -0.36
C VAL A 120 -0.85 13.23 0.84
N LEU A 121 -0.22 12.62 1.85
CA LEU A 121 0.35 13.36 2.97
C LEU A 121 1.45 14.34 2.53
N VAL A 122 2.39 13.91 1.69
CA VAL A 122 3.45 14.79 1.18
C VAL A 122 2.86 15.96 0.40
N LEU A 123 1.86 15.73 -0.46
CA LEU A 123 1.18 16.80 -1.21
C LEU A 123 0.44 17.79 -0.30
N ILE A 124 -0.14 17.31 0.81
CA ILE A 124 -0.81 18.17 1.80
C ILE A 124 0.20 19.02 2.57
N TYR A 125 1.37 18.46 2.93
CA TYR A 125 2.41 19.16 3.68
C TYR A 125 3.23 20.12 2.80
N HIS A 126 3.43 19.79 1.53
CA HIS A 126 4.21 20.57 0.56
C HIS A 126 3.31 21.09 -0.56
N ARG A 127 2.52 22.13 -0.25
CA ARG A 127 1.56 22.68 -1.21
C ARG A 127 2.20 23.20 -2.51
N GLU A 128 3.41 23.73 -2.44
CA GLU A 128 4.14 24.19 -3.63
C GLU A 128 4.38 23.05 -4.65
N ILE A 129 4.59 21.82 -4.16
CA ILE A 129 4.71 20.63 -5.00
C ILE A 129 3.35 20.25 -5.59
N ALA A 130 2.28 20.34 -4.79
CA ALA A 130 0.93 20.05 -5.25
C ALA A 130 0.46 21.03 -6.34
N GLU A 131 0.77 22.32 -6.20
CA GLU A 131 0.39 23.37 -7.15
C GLU A 131 1.19 23.32 -8.46
N SER A 132 2.42 22.80 -8.43
CA SER A 132 3.27 22.66 -9.62
C SER A 132 3.00 21.40 -10.45
N LEU A 133 2.24 20.44 -9.90
CA LEU A 133 1.93 19.17 -10.57
C LEU A 133 0.51 19.17 -11.15
N PRO A 134 0.28 18.66 -12.37
CA PRO A 134 -1.06 18.45 -12.90
C PRO A 134 -1.73 17.22 -12.23
N LEU A 135 -2.15 17.39 -10.99
CA LEU A 135 -2.67 16.32 -10.13
C LEU A 135 -3.88 15.58 -10.72
N HIS A 136 -4.72 16.27 -11.51
CA HIS A 136 -5.82 15.67 -12.28
C HIS A 136 -5.36 14.54 -13.22
N LEU A 137 -4.11 14.57 -13.69
CA LEU A 137 -3.52 13.50 -14.51
C LEU A 137 -2.67 12.53 -13.67
N TYR A 138 -1.95 13.04 -12.67
CA TYR A 138 -1.07 12.20 -11.84
C TYR A 138 -1.85 11.20 -10.99
N PHE A 139 -2.99 11.58 -10.38
CA PHE A 139 -3.75 10.67 -9.53
C PHE A 139 -4.32 9.45 -10.29
N PRO A 140 -5.01 9.62 -11.45
CA PRO A 140 -5.47 8.46 -12.21
C PRO A 140 -4.32 7.55 -12.66
N VAL A 141 -3.22 8.14 -13.17
CA VAL A 141 -2.05 7.37 -13.62
C VAL A 141 -1.43 6.58 -12.47
N LEU A 142 -1.25 7.20 -11.30
CA LEU A 142 -0.74 6.53 -10.10
C LEU A 142 -1.60 5.33 -9.73
N MET A 143 -2.93 5.52 -9.63
CA MET A 143 -3.85 4.46 -9.24
C MET A 143 -3.86 3.31 -10.25
N PHE A 144 -3.83 3.63 -11.54
CA PHE A 144 -3.77 2.63 -12.61
C PHE A 144 -2.46 1.84 -12.60
N VAL A 145 -1.32 2.52 -12.43
CA VAL A 145 0.00 1.87 -12.31
C VAL A 145 0.04 0.94 -11.11
N LEU A 146 -0.43 1.39 -9.94
CA LEU A 146 -0.49 0.54 -8.75
C LEU A 146 -1.43 -0.64 -8.93
N ALA A 147 -2.58 -0.47 -9.57
CA ALA A 147 -3.50 -1.55 -9.90
C ALA A 147 -2.82 -2.62 -10.77
N MET A 148 -2.13 -2.20 -11.83
CA MET A 148 -1.38 -3.09 -12.71
C MET A 148 -0.25 -3.81 -11.98
N LEU A 149 0.47 -3.12 -11.09
CA LEU A 149 1.53 -3.71 -10.28
C LEU A 149 1.01 -4.77 -9.29
N MET A 150 -0.17 -4.55 -8.69
CA MET A 150 -0.83 -5.51 -7.79
C MET A 150 -1.25 -6.79 -8.52
N VAL A 151 -1.74 -6.69 -9.76
CA VAL A 151 -2.16 -7.86 -10.56
C VAL A 151 -0.97 -8.55 -11.25
N SER A 152 0.16 -7.84 -11.40
CA SER A 152 1.34 -8.37 -12.07
C SER A 152 1.92 -9.61 -11.40
N ARG A 153 2.67 -10.40 -12.18
CA ARG A 153 3.37 -11.61 -11.69
C ARG A 153 4.76 -11.32 -11.11
N ILE A 154 5.06 -10.07 -10.73
CA ILE A 154 6.37 -9.72 -10.16
C ILE A 154 6.48 -10.34 -8.77
N ARG A 155 7.53 -11.11 -8.52
CA ARG A 155 7.76 -11.73 -7.21
C ARG A 155 8.28 -10.68 -6.23
N PHE A 156 7.61 -10.46 -5.11
CA PHE A 156 8.09 -9.56 -4.05
C PHE A 156 8.63 -10.36 -2.87
N PRO A 157 9.77 -9.96 -2.30
CA PRO A 157 10.32 -10.64 -1.14
C PRO A 157 9.41 -10.44 0.08
N LYS A 158 9.07 -11.52 0.78
CA LYS A 158 8.41 -11.42 2.09
C LYS A 158 9.41 -10.88 3.12
N ALA A 159 8.94 -10.04 4.05
CA ALA A 159 9.71 -9.64 5.22
C ALA A 159 9.83 -10.83 6.19
N THR A 160 10.70 -11.76 5.86
CA THR A 160 11.09 -12.90 6.71
C THR A 160 12.55 -12.79 7.07
N ARG A 161 12.92 -13.34 8.24
CA ARG A 161 14.31 -13.48 8.67
C ARG A 161 15.14 -14.13 7.55
N ARG A 162 16.21 -13.44 7.14
CA ARG A 162 17.19 -13.91 6.15
C ARG A 162 18.50 -14.29 6.80
N ASP A 163 19.35 -15.01 6.08
CA ASP A 163 20.66 -15.46 6.56
C ASP A 163 21.64 -14.30 6.80
N SER A 164 21.42 -13.14 6.17
CA SER A 164 22.23 -11.95 6.41
C SER A 164 21.70 -11.12 7.58
N ASN A 165 22.52 -10.99 8.63
CA ASN A 165 22.23 -10.12 9.78
C ASN A 165 22.05 -8.64 9.39
N PHE A 166 22.72 -8.18 8.34
CA PHE A 166 22.57 -6.81 7.83
C PHE A 166 21.17 -6.55 7.28
N ILE A 167 20.61 -7.49 6.51
CA ILE A 167 19.27 -7.34 5.94
C ILE A 167 18.21 -7.37 7.04
N ASN A 168 18.38 -8.23 8.05
CA ASN A 168 17.46 -8.29 9.19
C ASN A 168 17.50 -6.99 10.02
N ALA A 169 18.70 -6.45 10.28
CA ALA A 169 18.85 -5.18 10.98
C ALA A 169 18.20 -4.03 10.21
N PHE A 170 18.42 -3.96 8.89
CA PHE A 170 17.78 -2.97 8.04
C PHE A 170 16.25 -3.07 8.07
N GLN A 171 15.69 -4.29 7.98
CA GLN A 171 14.25 -4.52 8.06
C GLN A 171 13.66 -4.04 9.40
N VAL A 172 14.32 -4.36 10.51
CA VAL A 172 13.88 -3.92 11.85
C VAL A 172 13.93 -2.40 11.98
N ILE A 173 14.98 -1.76 11.48
CA ILE A 173 15.12 -0.30 11.50
C ILE A 173 14.04 0.35 10.63
N ALA A 174 13.81 -0.15 9.42
CA ALA A 174 12.79 0.38 8.51
C ALA A 174 11.37 0.26 9.10
N ILE A 175 11.04 -0.91 9.66
CA ILE A 175 9.74 -1.13 10.31
C ILE A 175 9.59 -0.20 11.52
N SER A 176 10.61 -0.13 12.38
CA SER A 176 10.60 0.78 13.55
C SER A 176 10.44 2.24 13.14
N GLY A 177 11.09 2.66 12.05
CA GLY A 177 10.97 4.00 11.50
C GLY A 177 9.56 4.30 10.98
N ILE A 178 8.94 3.37 10.25
CA ILE A 178 7.55 3.49 9.78
C ILE A 178 6.59 3.59 10.97
N PHE A 179 6.75 2.73 11.98
CA PHE A 179 5.96 2.77 13.21
C PHE A 179 6.11 4.10 13.94
N TYR A 180 7.34 4.60 14.10
CA TYR A 180 7.61 5.88 14.73
C TYR A 180 6.93 7.03 13.98
N CYS A 181 7.09 7.10 12.66
CA CYS A 181 6.49 8.14 11.82
C CYS A 181 4.94 8.07 11.86
N GLY A 182 4.39 6.86 11.84
CA GLY A 182 2.96 6.61 11.99
C GLY A 182 2.42 7.14 13.32
N ILE A 183 2.99 6.72 14.45
CA ILE A 183 2.54 7.11 15.80
C ILE A 183 2.68 8.62 16.01
N THR A 184 3.83 9.18 15.62
CA THR A 184 4.11 10.62 15.80
C THR A 184 3.45 11.52 14.75
N ARG A 185 2.78 10.94 13.75
CA ARG A 185 2.19 11.65 12.60
C ARG A 185 3.14 12.68 11.98
N SER A 186 4.41 12.28 11.87
CA SER A 186 5.52 13.15 11.46
C SER A 186 6.31 12.53 10.31
N TYR A 187 7.01 13.36 9.54
CA TYR A 187 7.90 12.98 8.43
C TYR A 187 7.23 12.13 7.33
N PRO A 188 6.19 12.65 6.65
CA PRO A 188 5.55 11.93 5.54
C PRO A 188 6.50 11.66 4.36
N GLU A 189 7.56 12.46 4.20
CA GLU A 189 8.60 12.29 3.19
C GLU A 189 9.43 11.03 3.45
N TYR A 190 9.69 10.73 4.72
CA TYR A 190 10.37 9.49 5.11
C TYR A 190 9.51 8.27 4.81
N LEU A 191 8.21 8.33 5.11
CA LEU A 191 7.27 7.25 4.79
C LEU A 191 7.20 6.99 3.29
N LEU A 192 7.09 8.07 2.50
CA LEU A 192 7.10 7.96 1.05
C LEU A 192 8.42 7.41 0.52
N GLY A 193 9.55 7.95 0.96
CA GLY A 193 10.88 7.53 0.53
C GLY A 193 11.17 6.07 0.86
N MET A 194 10.81 5.63 2.08
CA MET A 194 10.95 4.24 2.49
C MET A 194 10.00 3.32 1.69
N GLY A 195 8.74 3.74 1.48
CA GLY A 195 7.78 2.98 0.67
C GLY A 195 8.26 2.77 -0.77
N LEU A 196 8.75 3.83 -1.42
CA LEU A 196 9.33 3.77 -2.75
C LEU A 196 10.58 2.90 -2.79
N PHE A 197 11.48 3.05 -1.81
CA PHE A 197 12.69 2.25 -1.70
C PHE A 197 12.36 0.76 -1.59
N LEU A 198 11.45 0.37 -0.69
CA LEU A 198 11.04 -1.02 -0.50
C LEU A 198 10.35 -1.58 -1.76
N MET A 199 9.54 -0.77 -2.45
CA MET A 199 8.93 -1.16 -3.72
C MET A 199 9.99 -1.41 -4.79
N ILE A 200 10.90 -0.47 -5.02
CA ILE A 200 11.94 -0.58 -6.05
C ILE A 200 12.88 -1.75 -5.74
N ALA A 201 13.36 -1.86 -4.50
CA ALA A 201 14.19 -2.96 -4.05
C ALA A 201 13.47 -4.31 -4.21
N GLY A 202 12.16 -4.35 -3.93
CA GLY A 202 11.31 -5.53 -4.13
C GLY A 202 11.20 -5.95 -5.59
N ILE A 203 10.97 -4.99 -6.51
CA ILE A 203 10.91 -5.25 -7.96
C ILE A 203 12.25 -5.80 -8.47
N ILE A 204 13.36 -5.17 -8.06
CA ILE A 204 14.72 -5.58 -8.47
C ILE A 204 15.02 -7.00 -7.97
N ALA A 205 14.80 -7.27 -6.68
CA ALA A 205 15.01 -8.60 -6.10
C ALA A 205 14.12 -9.67 -6.76
N GLY A 206 12.89 -9.30 -7.11
CA GLY A 206 11.94 -10.15 -7.82
C GLY A 206 12.39 -10.56 -9.21
N ARG A 207 13.01 -9.63 -9.96
CA ARG A 207 13.54 -9.91 -11.31
C ARG A 207 14.79 -10.79 -11.23
N ILE A 208 15.73 -10.49 -10.35
CA ILE A 208 16.97 -11.26 -10.19
C ILE A 208 16.69 -12.72 -9.84
N THR A 209 15.62 -13.00 -9.08
CA THR A 209 15.26 -14.36 -8.66
C THR A 209 14.34 -15.08 -9.65
N ARG A 210 13.91 -14.41 -10.73
CA ARG A 210 13.18 -15.06 -11.83
C ARG A 210 14.14 -15.71 -12.84
N ASP A 211 15.37 -15.20 -12.93
CA ASP A 211 16.42 -15.68 -13.84
C ASP A 211 17.31 -16.78 -13.22
N LYS A 212 16.96 -17.27 -12.02
CA LYS A 212 17.54 -18.46 -11.37
C LYS A 212 16.47 -19.52 -11.21
#